data_AF-A0A3A8R0T8-F1
#
_entry.id   AF-A0A3A8R0T8-F1
#
_cell.length_a   1.000
_cell.length_b   1.000
_cell.length_c   1.000
_cell.angle_alpha   90.00
_cell.angle_beta   90.00
_cell.angle_gamma   90.00
#
_symmetry.space_group_name_H-M   'P 1'
#
loop_
_entity.id
_entity.type
_entity.pdbx_description
1 polymer ?
#
loop_
_entity_poly.entity_id
_entity_poly.type
_entity_poly.pdbx_seq_one_letter_code
_entity_poly.pdbx_strand_id
1 'polypeptide(L)'
;MKDLLGDDRTAMVKASKLLCDDKSTTPTLLRFLDAETRVDNRHAILYALTWHSHLAQWDLMVGILKDVREAPLVRGQAAEYLAYNFPKVRTDSVEFKVAVDALLEALKDPSPEMRYCAVHALGNTGHPPLLPALREMLQDTTPAPGWVGTVSSQASESMEWLESMHEQRRKQGP
;
A
#
# COMPACT_ATOMS: atom_id res chain seq x y z
N MET A 1 14.63 16.87 -6.40
CA MET A 1 15.00 15.61 -7.09
C MET A 1 16.39 15.10 -6.74
N LYS A 2 17.46 15.90 -6.80
CA LYS A 2 18.79 15.45 -6.31
C LYS A 2 18.74 14.96 -4.86
N ASP A 3 18.01 15.67 -4.00
CA ASP A 3 17.82 15.30 -2.59
C ASP A 3 16.99 14.02 -2.39
N LEU A 4 16.13 13.66 -3.34
CA LEU A 4 15.35 12.43 -3.30
C LEU A 4 16.18 11.20 -3.70
N LEU A 5 17.21 11.42 -4.53
CA LEU A 5 18.09 10.37 -5.05
C LEU A 5 19.47 10.35 -4.35
N GLY A 6 19.66 11.17 -3.32
CA GLY A 6 20.89 11.25 -2.54
C GLY A 6 20.92 10.25 -1.39
N ASP A 7 22.03 10.21 -0.65
CA ASP A 7 22.20 9.28 0.48
C ASP A 7 21.80 9.91 1.84
N ASP A 8 21.49 11.22 1.86
CA ASP A 8 20.97 11.88 3.05
C ASP A 8 19.48 11.55 3.25
N ARG A 9 19.22 10.59 4.14
CA ARG A 9 17.88 10.16 4.53
C ARG A 9 16.98 11.32 5.01
N THR A 10 17.55 12.32 5.69
CA THR A 10 16.76 13.47 6.17
C THR A 10 16.35 14.36 5.01
N ALA A 11 17.27 14.63 4.09
CA ALA A 11 16.97 15.38 2.87
C ALA A 11 15.95 14.65 1.99
N MET A 12 16.08 13.33 1.86
CA MET A 12 15.17 12.48 1.10
C MET A 12 13.75 12.51 1.68
N VAL A 13 13.59 12.36 3.00
CA VAL A 13 12.27 12.43 3.65
C VAL A 13 11.61 13.80 3.44
N LYS A 14 12.38 14.89 3.56
CA LYS A 14 11.88 16.24 3.29
C LYS A 14 11.46 16.41 1.83
N ALA A 15 12.29 15.96 0.90
CA ALA A 15 12.02 16.03 -0.53
C ALA A 15 10.77 15.22 -0.91
N SER A 16 10.65 14.00 -0.40
CA SER A 16 9.48 13.14 -0.64
C SER A 16 8.19 13.81 -0.17
N LYS A 17 8.17 14.36 1.06
CA LYS A 17 7.02 15.11 1.59
C LYS A 17 6.63 16.32 0.76
N LEU A 18 7.60 17.10 0.27
CA LEU A 18 7.33 18.25 -0.60
C LEU A 18 6.73 17.82 -1.94
N LEU A 19 7.15 16.67 -2.45
CA LEU A 19 6.71 16.18 -3.76
C LEU A 19 5.28 15.60 -3.72
N CYS A 20 4.79 15.13 -2.56
CA CYS A 20 3.44 14.58 -2.41
C CYS A 20 2.33 15.49 -2.98
N ASP A 21 2.50 16.81 -2.85
CA ASP A 21 1.50 17.80 -3.29
C ASP A 21 1.71 18.26 -4.74
N ASP A 22 2.88 17.97 -5.35
CA ASP A 22 3.22 18.38 -6.71
C ASP A 22 2.98 17.26 -7.72
N LYS A 23 1.71 17.07 -8.08
CA LYS A 23 1.27 16.06 -9.06
C LYS A 23 1.92 16.21 -10.44
N SER A 24 2.44 17.40 -10.78
CA SER A 24 3.16 17.62 -12.05
C SER A 24 4.43 16.78 -12.15
N THR A 25 4.97 16.34 -11.00
CA THR A 25 6.19 15.53 -10.94
C THR A 25 5.97 14.04 -11.20
N THR A 26 4.71 13.59 -11.31
CA THR A 26 4.34 12.18 -11.51
C THR A 26 5.13 11.50 -12.63
N PRO A 27 5.21 12.03 -13.88
CA PRO A 27 5.95 11.35 -14.95
C PRO A 27 7.44 11.21 -14.64
N THR A 28 8.01 12.21 -13.96
CA THR A 28 9.43 12.20 -13.59
C THR A 28 9.71 11.19 -12.49
N LEU A 29 8.84 11.11 -11.48
CA LEU A 29 8.93 10.14 -10.39
C LEU A 29 8.82 8.70 -10.90
N LEU A 30 7.89 8.43 -11.82
CA LEU A 30 7.76 7.11 -12.43
C LEU A 30 9.03 6.70 -13.19
N ARG A 31 9.63 7.63 -13.95
CA ARG A 31 10.91 7.37 -14.63
C ARG A 31 12.05 7.10 -13.66
N PHE A 32 12.09 7.79 -12.52
CA PHE A 32 13.10 7.54 -11.50
C PHE A 32 12.87 6.23 -10.76
N LEU A 33 11.61 5.87 -10.50
CA LEU A 33 11.28 4.58 -9.93
C LEU A 33 11.75 3.43 -10.84
N ASP A 34 11.63 3.56 -12.15
CA ASP A 34 12.10 2.52 -13.09
C ASP A 34 13.63 2.35 -13.07
N ALA A 35 14.38 3.44 -12.92
CA ALA A 35 15.84 3.43 -12.98
C ALA A 35 16.55 3.20 -11.62
N GLU A 36 15.87 3.41 -10.49
CA GLU A 36 16.49 3.39 -9.16
C GLU A 36 16.45 1.99 -8.54
N THR A 37 17.57 1.55 -7.97
CA THR A 37 17.71 0.22 -7.36
C THR A 37 17.80 0.28 -5.84
N ARG A 38 18.13 1.44 -5.26
CA ARG A 38 18.26 1.61 -3.81
C ARG A 38 16.89 1.63 -3.14
N VAL A 39 16.72 0.76 -2.15
CA VAL A 39 15.47 0.54 -1.41
C VAL A 39 14.90 1.83 -0.85
N ASP A 40 15.73 2.63 -0.15
CA ASP A 40 15.29 3.87 0.50
C ASP A 40 14.75 4.90 -0.49
N ASN A 41 15.39 5.03 -1.66
CA ASN A 41 14.99 5.96 -2.70
C ASN A 41 13.72 5.50 -3.42
N ARG A 42 13.64 4.21 -3.77
CA ARG A 42 12.43 3.61 -4.35
C ARG A 42 11.23 3.82 -3.43
N HIS A 43 11.42 3.56 -2.13
CA HIS A 43 10.42 3.80 -1.11
C HIS A 43 10.01 5.28 -1.04
N ALA A 44 10.97 6.22 -1.00
CA ALA A 44 10.67 7.66 -0.95
C ALA A 44 9.95 8.17 -2.21
N ILE A 45 10.27 7.64 -3.39
CA ILE A 45 9.57 7.93 -4.64
C ILE A 45 8.13 7.40 -4.58
N LEU A 46 7.94 6.15 -4.16
CA LEU A 46 6.61 5.56 -4.02
C LEU A 46 5.75 6.29 -2.99
N TYR A 47 6.33 6.68 -1.86
CA TYR A 47 5.65 7.48 -0.85
C TYR A 47 5.08 8.77 -1.44
N ALA A 48 5.86 9.49 -2.26
CA ALA A 48 5.36 10.70 -2.93
C ALA A 48 4.21 10.35 -3.89
N LEU A 49 4.38 9.31 -4.70
CA LEU A 49 3.38 8.86 -5.68
C LEU A 49 2.04 8.42 -5.06
N THR A 50 2.03 7.91 -3.81
CA THR A 50 0.81 7.58 -3.04
C THR A 50 -0.21 8.72 -3.05
N TRP A 51 0.24 9.95 -2.88
CA TRP A 51 -0.62 11.12 -2.73
C TRP A 51 -1.04 11.72 -4.07
N HIS A 52 -0.40 11.32 -5.17
CA HIS A 52 -0.69 11.85 -6.49
C HIS A 52 -2.04 11.36 -7.03
N SER A 53 -2.63 10.32 -6.42
CA SER A 53 -4.03 9.91 -6.62
C SER A 53 -4.42 9.66 -8.09
N HIS A 54 -3.56 9.00 -8.87
CA HIS A 54 -3.84 8.61 -10.25
C HIS A 54 -3.98 7.10 -10.37
N LEU A 55 -5.22 6.60 -10.57
CA LEU A 55 -5.51 5.17 -10.82
C LEU A 55 -4.70 4.59 -11.99
N ALA A 56 -4.14 5.42 -12.87
CA ALA A 56 -3.21 5.01 -13.92
C ALA A 56 -1.96 4.27 -13.41
N GLN A 57 -1.66 4.35 -12.11
CA GLN A 57 -0.55 3.63 -11.48
C GLN A 57 -0.97 2.31 -10.83
N TRP A 58 -2.27 1.96 -10.85
CA TRP A 58 -2.80 0.77 -10.18
C TRP A 58 -2.06 -0.51 -10.56
N ASP A 59 -1.93 -0.78 -11.85
CA ASP A 59 -1.26 -1.99 -12.36
C ASP A 59 0.22 -2.03 -12.00
N LEU A 60 0.88 -0.87 -11.98
CA LEU A 60 2.26 -0.75 -11.53
C LEU A 60 2.38 -1.10 -10.04
N MET A 61 1.48 -0.61 -9.20
CA MET A 61 1.51 -0.84 -7.75
C MET A 61 1.20 -2.31 -7.43
N VAL A 62 0.25 -2.92 -8.13
CA VAL A 62 0.02 -4.37 -8.05
C VAL A 62 1.25 -5.15 -8.52
N GLY A 63 1.92 -4.69 -9.59
CA GLY A 63 3.16 -5.29 -10.09
C GLY A 63 4.28 -5.27 -9.04
N ILE A 64 4.53 -4.11 -8.43
CA ILE A 64 5.55 -3.93 -7.38
C ILE A 64 5.22 -4.77 -6.15
N LEU A 65 3.96 -4.77 -5.70
CA LEU A 65 3.50 -5.59 -4.57
C LEU A 65 3.86 -7.08 -4.73
N LYS A 66 3.67 -7.60 -5.96
CA LYS A 66 3.90 -9.01 -6.30
C LYS A 66 5.36 -9.37 -6.57
N ASP A 67 6.22 -8.38 -6.81
CA ASP A 67 7.61 -8.64 -7.16
C ASP A 67 8.40 -9.01 -5.91
N VAL A 68 8.60 -10.31 -5.67
CA VAL A 68 9.36 -10.83 -4.53
C VAL A 68 10.84 -10.42 -4.53
N ARG A 69 11.36 -9.84 -5.63
CA ARG A 69 12.70 -9.27 -5.70
C ARG A 69 12.78 -7.87 -5.10
N GLU A 70 11.64 -7.18 -4.99
CA GLU A 70 11.56 -5.90 -4.32
C GLU A 70 11.65 -6.09 -2.80
N ALA A 71 12.31 -5.14 -2.14
CA ALA A 71 12.39 -5.15 -0.69
C ALA A 71 10.98 -5.04 -0.07
N PRO A 72 10.72 -5.72 1.07
CA PRO A 72 9.40 -5.66 1.72
C PRO A 72 8.90 -4.24 2.00
N LEU A 73 9.81 -3.30 2.30
CA LEU A 73 9.49 -1.88 2.48
C LEU A 73 8.89 -1.24 1.21
N VAL A 74 9.45 -1.54 0.03
CA VAL A 74 8.98 -1.02 -1.27
C VAL A 74 7.63 -1.63 -1.62
N ARG A 75 7.49 -2.95 -1.44
CA ARG A 75 6.24 -3.69 -1.66
C ARG A 75 5.13 -3.23 -0.72
N GLY A 76 5.47 -2.98 0.55
CA GLY A 76 4.56 -2.44 1.56
C GLY A 76 4.04 -1.06 1.20
N GLN A 77 4.90 -0.17 0.68
CA GLN A 77 4.46 1.15 0.22
C GLN A 77 3.51 1.07 -0.99
N ALA A 78 3.68 0.08 -1.87
CA ALA A 78 2.73 -0.18 -2.94
C ALA A 78 1.37 -0.69 -2.39
N ALA A 79 1.37 -1.54 -1.35
CA ALA A 79 0.13 -1.93 -0.67
C ALA A 79 -0.58 -0.73 -0.02
N GLU A 80 0.16 0.20 0.59
CA GLU A 80 -0.42 1.45 1.11
C GLU A 80 -1.06 2.31 0.02
N TYR A 81 -0.38 2.46 -1.12
CA TYR A 81 -0.98 3.13 -2.27
C TYR A 81 -2.34 2.53 -2.60
N LEU A 82 -2.43 1.20 -2.65
CA LEU A 82 -3.68 0.49 -2.97
C LEU A 82 -4.73 0.75 -1.87
N ALA A 83 -4.34 0.70 -0.59
CA ALA A 83 -5.19 1.01 0.56
C ALA A 83 -5.94 2.34 0.38
N TYR A 84 -5.20 3.43 0.11
CA TYR A 84 -5.79 4.77 -0.05
C TYR A 84 -6.63 4.94 -1.31
N ASN A 85 -6.45 4.07 -2.31
CA ASN A 85 -7.17 4.18 -3.58
C ASN A 85 -8.31 3.17 -3.74
N PHE A 86 -8.41 2.14 -2.89
CA PHE A 86 -9.53 1.19 -2.91
C PHE A 86 -10.90 1.87 -2.90
N PRO A 87 -11.19 2.91 -2.09
CA PRO A 87 -12.49 3.58 -2.11
C PRO A 87 -12.92 4.10 -3.49
N LYS A 88 -11.96 4.35 -4.39
CA LYS A 88 -12.20 4.87 -5.75
C LYS A 88 -12.41 3.76 -6.80
N VAL A 89 -12.22 2.49 -6.41
CA VAL A 89 -12.36 1.33 -7.29
C VAL A 89 -13.63 0.56 -6.91
N ARG A 90 -14.39 0.15 -7.92
CA ARG A 90 -15.60 -0.67 -7.73
C ARG A 90 -15.21 -2.09 -7.31
N THR A 91 -15.92 -2.64 -6.34
CA THR A 91 -15.62 -3.98 -5.81
C THR A 91 -15.92 -5.13 -6.77
N ASP A 92 -16.69 -4.88 -7.83
CA ASP A 92 -17.01 -5.86 -8.88
C ASP A 92 -16.07 -5.78 -10.09
N SER A 93 -15.06 -4.91 -10.06
CA SER A 93 -14.15 -4.72 -11.17
C SER A 93 -13.02 -5.77 -11.20
N VAL A 94 -12.45 -5.97 -12.39
CA VAL A 94 -11.31 -6.88 -12.58
C VAL A 94 -10.09 -6.35 -11.83
N GLU A 95 -9.89 -5.03 -11.87
CA GLU A 95 -8.78 -4.34 -11.22
C GLU A 95 -8.82 -4.53 -9.70
N PHE A 96 -10.02 -4.45 -9.10
CA PHE A 96 -10.23 -4.73 -7.68
C PHE A 96 -9.88 -6.17 -7.34
N LYS A 97 -10.41 -7.13 -8.11
CA LYS A 97 -10.13 -8.56 -7.90
C LYS A 97 -8.63 -8.86 -7.97
N VAL A 98 -7.94 -8.33 -8.98
CA VAL A 98 -6.51 -8.56 -9.20
C VAL A 98 -5.67 -8.01 -8.03
N ALA A 99 -6.01 -6.83 -7.50
CA ALA A 99 -5.30 -6.28 -6.34
C ALA A 99 -5.60 -7.04 -5.05
N VAL A 100 -6.86 -7.44 -4.83
CA VAL A 100 -7.25 -8.26 -3.67
C VAL A 100 -6.55 -9.61 -3.69
N ASP A 101 -6.51 -10.29 -4.84
CA ASP A 101 -5.81 -11.57 -4.99
C ASP A 101 -4.31 -11.42 -4.64
N ALA A 102 -3.67 -10.34 -5.11
CA ALA A 102 -2.28 -10.05 -4.79
C ALA A 102 -2.04 -9.79 -3.29
N LEU A 103 -2.95 -9.07 -2.63
CA LEU A 103 -2.87 -8.79 -1.20
C LEU A 103 -3.17 -10.03 -0.34
N LEU A 104 -4.09 -10.89 -0.76
CA LEU A 104 -4.36 -12.17 -0.09
C LEU A 104 -3.14 -13.10 -0.14
N GLU A 105 -2.41 -13.12 -1.26
CA GLU A 105 -1.13 -13.84 -1.32
C GLU A 105 -0.07 -13.19 -0.42
N ALA A 106 -0.04 -11.85 -0.33
CA ALA A 106 0.87 -11.12 0.56
C ALA A 106 0.61 -11.36 2.06
N LEU A 107 -0.58 -11.86 2.46
CA LEU A 107 -0.81 -12.32 3.84
C LEU A 107 0.06 -13.52 4.23
N LYS A 108 0.64 -14.23 3.26
CA LYS A 108 1.51 -15.40 3.49
C LYS A 108 2.99 -15.04 3.39
N ASP A 109 3.31 -13.76 3.22
CA ASP A 109 4.69 -13.31 3.01
C ASP A 109 5.56 -13.58 4.25
N PRO A 110 6.83 -14.02 4.09
CA PRO A 110 7.73 -14.21 5.23
C PRO A 110 7.99 -12.92 6.01
N SER A 111 7.92 -11.74 5.37
CA SER A 111 8.09 -10.45 6.04
C SER A 111 6.82 -10.07 6.83
N PRO A 112 6.93 -9.86 8.16
CA PRO A 112 5.81 -9.35 8.96
C PRO A 112 5.37 -7.94 8.53
N GLU A 113 6.28 -7.11 8.02
CA GLU A 113 5.95 -5.81 7.45
C GLU A 113 5.01 -5.94 6.25
N MET A 114 5.30 -6.88 5.34
CA MET A 114 4.44 -7.12 4.18
C MET A 114 3.08 -7.66 4.59
N ARG A 115 3.02 -8.58 5.56
CA ARG A 115 1.73 -9.08 6.09
C ARG A 115 0.93 -7.97 6.76
N TYR A 116 1.57 -7.11 7.55
CA TYR A 116 0.94 -5.93 8.16
C TYR A 116 0.33 -5.00 7.11
N CYS A 117 1.11 -4.62 6.10
CA CYS A 117 0.64 -3.74 5.03
C CYS A 117 -0.50 -4.38 4.22
N ALA A 118 -0.44 -5.70 3.99
CA ALA A 118 -1.51 -6.43 3.30
C ALA A 118 -2.81 -6.44 4.11
N VAL A 119 -2.74 -6.70 5.42
CA VAL A 119 -3.89 -6.61 6.34
C VAL A 119 -4.50 -5.21 6.31
N HIS A 120 -3.67 -4.17 6.45
CA HIS A 120 -4.10 -2.78 6.40
C HIS A 120 -4.80 -2.44 5.08
N ALA A 121 -4.22 -2.82 3.94
CA ALA A 121 -4.79 -2.56 2.63
C ALA A 121 -6.12 -3.30 2.41
N LEU A 122 -6.22 -4.57 2.82
CA LEU A 122 -7.46 -5.34 2.75
C LEU A 122 -8.56 -4.72 3.63
N GLY A 123 -8.21 -4.18 4.81
CA GLY A 123 -9.14 -3.42 5.65
C GLY A 123 -9.74 -2.21 4.95
N ASN A 124 -8.94 -1.48 4.18
CA ASN A 124 -9.38 -0.29 3.43
C ASN A 124 -10.27 -0.61 2.21
N THR A 125 -10.44 -1.88 1.85
CA THR A 125 -11.29 -2.25 0.72
C THR A 125 -12.77 -1.95 0.96
N GLY A 126 -13.26 -2.03 2.20
CA GLY A 126 -14.69 -2.00 2.48
C GLY A 126 -15.46 -3.18 1.84
N HIS A 127 -14.80 -4.33 1.67
CA HIS A 127 -15.37 -5.52 1.02
C HIS A 127 -15.55 -6.66 2.05
N PRO A 128 -16.77 -6.82 2.63
CA PRO A 128 -17.05 -7.80 3.70
C PRO A 128 -16.61 -9.25 3.45
N PRO A 129 -16.60 -9.78 2.21
CA PRO A 129 -16.08 -11.12 1.93
C PRO A 129 -14.61 -11.35 2.34
N LEU A 130 -13.83 -10.31 2.66
CA LEU A 130 -12.44 -10.42 3.13
C LEU A 130 -12.31 -10.59 4.64
N LEU A 131 -13.39 -10.44 5.41
CA LEU A 131 -13.37 -10.60 6.86
C LEU A 131 -12.83 -11.96 7.34
N PRO A 132 -13.12 -13.11 6.69
CA PRO A 132 -12.52 -14.39 7.09
C PRO A 132 -10.98 -14.38 7.00
N ALA A 133 -10.41 -13.83 5.93
CA ALA A 133 -8.96 -13.75 5.77
C ALA A 133 -8.32 -12.83 6.82
N LEU A 134 -8.93 -11.68 7.12
CA LEU A 134 -8.46 -10.79 8.19
C LEU A 134 -8.55 -11.46 9.57
N ARG A 135 -9.59 -12.26 9.82
CA ARG A 135 -9.78 -12.99 11.07
C ARG A 135 -8.68 -14.03 11.31
N GLU A 136 -8.19 -14.69 10.26
CA GLU A 136 -7.05 -15.62 10.38
C GLU A 136 -5.78 -14.91 10.87
N MET A 137 -5.58 -13.65 10.44
CA MET A 137 -4.40 -12.85 10.82
C MET A 137 -4.40 -12.42 12.29
N LEU A 138 -5.50 -12.60 13.04
CA LEU A 138 -5.52 -12.38 14.49
C LEU A 138 -4.56 -13.30 15.27
N GLN A 139 -4.16 -14.43 14.68
CA GLN A 139 -3.19 -15.35 15.28
C GLN A 139 -1.74 -14.90 15.09
N ASP A 140 -1.48 -13.97 14.17
CA ASP A 140 -0.13 -13.49 13.87
C ASP A 140 0.27 -12.35 14.82
N THR A 141 0.88 -12.71 15.94
CA THR A 141 1.35 -11.76 16.95
C THR A 141 2.73 -11.17 16.62
N THR A 142 3.25 -11.38 15.41
CA THR A 142 4.56 -10.87 15.02
C THR A 142 4.53 -9.34 14.96
N PRO A 143 5.46 -8.65 15.66
CA PRO A 143 5.64 -7.22 15.48
C PRO A 143 6.11 -6.91 14.06
N ALA A 144 5.60 -5.82 13.47
CA ALA A 144 6.01 -5.36 12.15
C ALA A 144 6.98 -4.18 12.29
N PRO A 145 8.28 -4.35 11.97
CA PRO A 145 9.25 -3.26 12.00
C PRO A 145 8.78 -2.05 11.17
N GLY A 146 8.92 -0.85 11.73
CA GLY A 146 8.47 0.39 11.10
C GLY A 146 7.00 0.74 11.32
N TRP A 147 6.20 -0.17 11.89
CA TRP A 147 4.80 0.03 12.24
C TRP A 147 4.58 -0.06 13.76
N VAL A 148 3.42 0.40 14.21
CA VAL A 148 3.04 0.33 15.62
C VAL A 148 2.19 -0.92 15.84
N GLY A 149 2.63 -1.82 16.72
CA GLY A 149 1.86 -3.01 17.10
C GLY A 149 2.28 -4.28 16.35
N THR A 150 1.32 -5.20 16.20
CA THR A 150 1.51 -6.52 15.59
C THR A 150 0.58 -6.69 14.40
N VAL A 151 0.82 -7.72 13.58
CA VAL A 151 -0.10 -8.08 12.49
C VAL A 151 -1.51 -8.36 13.03
N SER A 152 -1.63 -8.98 14.21
CA SER A 152 -2.91 -9.26 14.86
C SER A 152 -3.64 -8.02 15.38
N SER A 153 -2.94 -7.01 15.92
CA SER A 153 -3.58 -5.76 16.32
C SER A 153 -4.09 -5.01 15.09
N GLN A 154 -3.28 -4.95 14.03
CA GLN A 154 -3.69 -4.37 12.75
C GLN A 154 -4.86 -5.13 12.13
N ALA A 155 -4.93 -6.45 12.28
CA ALA A 155 -6.05 -7.25 11.77
C ALA A 155 -7.36 -6.94 12.48
N SER A 156 -7.32 -6.75 13.80
CA SER A 156 -8.47 -6.30 14.58
C SER A 156 -8.98 -4.95 14.08
N GLU A 157 -8.09 -3.96 13.99
CA GLU A 157 -8.43 -2.61 13.52
C GLU A 157 -8.93 -2.61 12.06
N SER A 158 -8.32 -3.43 11.21
CA SER A 158 -8.67 -3.51 9.79
C SER A 158 -10.06 -4.09 9.56
N MET A 159 -10.53 -5.01 10.41
CA MET A 159 -11.90 -5.52 10.33
C MET A 159 -12.93 -4.43 10.69
N GLU A 160 -12.69 -3.68 11.77
CA GLU A 160 -13.56 -2.55 12.16
C GLU A 160 -13.59 -1.48 11.06
N TRP A 161 -12.42 -1.16 10.49
CA TRP A 161 -12.31 -0.21 9.40
C TRP A 161 -13.02 -0.69 8.13
N LEU A 162 -12.89 -1.97 7.80
CA LEU A 162 -13.55 -2.57 6.63
C LEU A 162 -15.07 -2.44 6.73
N GLU A 163 -15.65 -2.73 7.89
CA GLU A 163 -17.09 -2.58 8.12
C GLU A 163 -17.52 -1.11 7.96
N SER A 164 -16.78 -0.17 8.55
CA SER A 164 -17.03 1.26 8.38
C SER A 164 -16.96 1.70 6.91
N MET A 165 -15.93 1.28 6.18
CA MET A 165 -15.77 1.56 4.75
C MET A 165 -16.90 0.94 3.91
N HIS A 166 -17.35 -0.28 4.26
CA HIS A 166 -18.47 -0.91 3.59
C HIS A 166 -19.76 -0.09 3.75
N GLU A 167 -20.05 0.39 4.95
CA GLU A 167 -21.20 1.27 5.18
C GLU A 167 -21.10 2.57 4.38
N GLN A 168 -19.92 3.17 4.31
CA GLN A 168 -19.69 4.39 3.53
C GLN A 168 -19.95 4.14 2.04
N ARG A 169 -19.44 3.04 1.47
CA ARG A 169 -19.71 2.64 0.08
C ARG A 169 -21.20 2.44 -0.18
N ARG A 170 -21.94 1.80 0.74
CA ARG A 170 -23.40 1.63 0.63
C ARG A 170 -24.14 2.98 0.62
N LYS A 171 -23.68 3.96 1.40
CA LYS A 171 -24.29 5.30 1.48
C LYS A 171 -24.02 6.15 0.25
N GLN A 172 -22.89 5.95 -0.43
CA GLN A 172 -22.50 6.73 -1.61
C GLN A 172 -23.20 6.26 -2.91
N GLY A 173 -23.88 5.12 -2.88
CA GLY A 173 -24.62 4.58 -4.04
C GLY A 173 -23.69 4.01 -5.14
N PRO A 174 -24.24 3.23 -6.10
CA PRO A 174 -23.52 2.84 -7.31
C PRO A 174 -23.29 4.00 -8.27
#